data_AF-A0A432J5S9-F1
#
_entry.id   AF-A0A432J5S9-F1
#
_cell.length_a   1.000
_cell.length_b   1.000
_cell.length_c   1.000
_cell.angle_alpha   90.00
_cell.angle_beta   90.00
_cell.angle_gamma   90.00
#
_symmetry.space_group_name_H-M   'P 1'
#
loop_
_entity.id
_entity.type
_entity.pdbx_description
1 polymer ?
#
loop_
_entity_poly.entity_id
_entity_poly.type
_entity_poly.pdbx_seq_one_letter_code
_entity_poly.pdbx_strand_id
1 'polypeptide(L)' 'RQDAIELLKLAAEIPIHTTVTTFPLEEANDVLLAMKESRINGDAVLLP' A
#
# COMPACT_ATOMS: atom_id res chain seq x y z
N ARG A 1 9.75 -10.57 -13.46
CA ARG A 1 8.80 -11.36 -12.62
C ARG A 1 9.51 -12.11 -11.51
N GLN A 2 10.70 -12.67 -11.78
CA GLN A 2 11.50 -13.39 -10.79
C GLN A 2 11.83 -12.53 -9.57
N ASP A 3 12.24 -11.28 -9.78
CA ASP A 3 12.61 -10.35 -8.69
C ASP A 3 11.50 -10.14 -7.65
N ALA A 4 10.24 -10.05 -8.09
CA ALA A 4 9.11 -9.92 -7.18
C ALA A 4 8.90 -11.19 -6.32
N ILE A 5 9.16 -12.37 -6.89
CA ILE A 5 9.06 -13.65 -6.15
C ILE A 5 10.17 -13.73 -5.10
N GLU A 6 11.39 -13.34 -5.46
CA GLU A 6 12.53 -13.33 -4.54
C GLU A 6 12.35 -12.31 -3.41
N LEU A 7 11.85 -11.12 -3.75
CA LEU A 7 11.49 -10.10 -2.76
C LEU A 7 10.45 -10.60 -1.76
N LEU A 8 9.37 -11.26 -2.23
CA LEU A 8 8.31 -11.75 -1.35
C LEU A 8 8.80 -12.87 -0.41
N LYS A 9 9.71 -13.74 -0.91
CA LYS A 9 10.36 -14.75 -0.06
C LYS A 9 11.20 -14.08 1.04
N LEU A 10 12.03 -13.11 0.66
CA LEU A 10 12.88 -12.38 1.61
C LEU A 10 12.05 -11.58 2.63
N ALA A 11 10.96 -10.95 2.18
CA ALA A 11 10.07 -10.18 3.04
C ALA A 11 9.42 -11.03 4.14
N ALA A 12 9.19 -12.33 3.88
CA ALA A 12 8.71 -13.28 4.89
C ALA A 12 9.81 -13.72 5.86
N GLU A 13 11.06 -13.82 5.41
CA GLU A 13 12.22 -14.21 6.23
C GLU A 13 12.68 -13.08 7.18
N ILE A 14 12.65 -11.82 6.73
CA ILE A 14 13.11 -10.63 7.47
C ILE A 14 11.90 -9.71 7.80
N PRO A 15 10.82 -10.28 8.37
CA PRO A 15 9.43 -9.80 8.35
C PRO A 15 9.26 -8.29 8.09
N ILE A 16 9.17 -7.92 6.81
CA ILE A 16 8.97 -6.53 6.40
C ILE A 16 7.48 -6.23 6.46
N HIS A 17 7.10 -5.18 7.20
CA HIS A 17 5.71 -4.72 7.30
C HIS A 17 5.56 -3.37 6.62
N THR A 18 4.56 -3.26 5.74
CA THR A 18 4.13 -1.98 5.19
C THR A 18 3.19 -1.30 6.17
N THR A 19 3.34 0.01 6.33
CA THR A 19 2.33 0.84 6.99
C THR A 19 1.21 1.07 5.97
N VAL A 20 0.03 0.55 6.26
CA VAL A 20 -1.12 0.64 5.36
C VAL A 20 -2.29 1.33 6.04
N THR A 21 -3.00 2.17 5.28
CA THR A 21 -4.32 2.70 5.65
C THR A 21 -5.33 2.21 4.62
N THR A 22 -6.45 1.67 5.08
CA THR A 22 -7.50 1.14 4.20
C THR A 22 -8.59 2.18 3.97
N PHE A 23 -9.13 2.22 2.75
CA PHE A 23 -10.21 3.11 2.36
C PHE A 23 -11.25 2.36 1.52
N PRO A 24 -12.53 2.72 1.57
CA PRO A 24 -13.53 2.21 0.63
C PRO A 24 -13.15 2.56 -0.82
N LEU A 25 -13.42 1.64 -1.75
CA LEU A 25 -13.17 1.86 -3.17
C LEU A 25 -13.97 3.06 -3.71
N GLU A 26 -15.15 3.32 -3.14
CA GLU A 26 -16.01 4.45 -3.49
C GLU A 26 -15.32 5.81 -3.23
N GLU A 27 -14.38 5.85 -2.27
CA GLU A 27 -13.65 7.07 -1.88
C GLU A 27 -12.34 7.26 -2.65
N ALA A 28 -12.08 6.46 -3.70
CA ALA A 28 -10.80 6.45 -4.42
C ALA A 28 -10.31 7.85 -4.86
N ASN A 29 -11.21 8.73 -5.31
CA ASN A 29 -10.84 10.08 -5.75
C ASN A 29 -10.32 10.95 -4.59
N ASP A 30 -10.95 10.85 -3.41
CA ASP A 30 -10.53 11.59 -2.22
C ASP A 30 -9.20 11.07 -1.69
N VAL A 31 -8.98 9.75 -1.76
CA VAL A 31 -7.70 9.10 -1.44
C VAL A 31 -6.59 9.62 -2.37
N LEU A 32 -6.82 9.67 -3.67
CA LEU A 32 -5.85 10.18 -4.64
C LEU A 32 -5.51 11.65 -4.40
N LEU A 33 -6.50 12.47 -4.04
CA LEU A 33 -6.28 13.86 -3.66
C LEU A 33 -5.44 13.97 -2.38
N ALA A 34 -5.75 13.18 -1.35
CA ALA A 34 -4.96 13.12 -0.12
C ALA A 34 -3.52 12.65 -0.37
N MET A 35 -3.29 11.70 -1.27
CA MET A 35 -1.94 11.26 -1.66
C MET A 35 -1.17 12.39 -2.36
N LYS A 36 -1.81 13.09 -3.30
CA LYS A 36 -1.22 14.23 -4.02
C LYS A 36 -0.79 15.35 -3.07
N GLU A 37 -1.54 15.54 -1.99
CA GLU A 37 -1.29 16.56 -0.97
C GLU A 37 -0.40 16.04 0.19
N SER A 38 0.22 14.86 0.03
CA SER A 38 1.10 14.21 1.01
C SER A 38 0.46 14.04 2.40
N ARG A 39 -0.84 13.76 2.46
CA ARG A 39 -1.61 13.58 3.70
C ARG A 39 -1.73 12.12 4.16
N ILE A 40 -1.19 11.18 3.41
CA ILE A 40 -1.22 9.75 3.75
C ILE A 40 0.18 9.31 4.18
N ASN A 41 0.24 8.61 5.31
CA ASN A 41 1.46 7.97 5.78
C ASN A 41 1.46 6.51 5.31
N GLY A 42 2.49 6.12 4.55
CA GLY A 42 2.57 4.78 3.96
C GLY A 42 1.65 4.63 2.75
N ASP A 43 1.12 3.42 2.57
CA ASP A 43 0.33 3.06 1.40
C ASP A 43 -1.18 3.14 1.68
N ALA A 44 -1.94 3.61 0.69
CA ALA A 44 -3.39 3.54 0.70
C ALA A 44 -3.87 2.28 -0.02
N VAL A 45 -4.69 1.47 0.65
CA VAL A 45 -5.27 0.23 0.10
C VAL A 45 -6.77 0.41 -0.06
N LEU A 46 -7.26 0.26 -1.29
CA LEU A 46 -8.69 0.34 -1.60
C LEU A 46 -9.35 -1.02 -1.42
N LEU A 47 -10.48 -1.06 -0.70
CA LEU A 47 -11.27 -2.25 -0.45
C LEU A 47 -12.61 -2.19 -1.18
N PRO A 48 -13.12 -3.30 -1.76
CA PRO A 48 -14.43 -3.35 -2.41
C PRO A 48 -15.60 -3.20 -1.44
#